data_AF-A0AA37AZH3-F1
#
_entry.id   AF-A0AA37AZH3-F1
#
_cell.length_a   1.000
_cell.length_b   1.000
_cell.length_c   1.000
_cell.angle_alpha   90.00
_cell.angle_beta   90.00
_cell.angle_gamma   90.00
#
_symmetry.space_group_name_H-M   'P 1'
#
loop_
_entity.id
_entity.type
_entity.pdbx_description
1 polymer ?
#
loop_
_entity_poly.entity_id
_entity_poly.type
_entity_poly.pdbx_seq_one_letter_code
_entity_poly.pdbx_strand_id
1 'polypeptide(L)' 'MVTELELDEFQVVQRCVIQAVYNKQDFELDWRELKDLSVWRQGWK' A
#
# COMPACT_ATOMS: atom_id res chain seq x y z
N MET A 1 4.04 -5.98 2.59
CA MET A 1 4.51 -5.10 3.69
C MET A 1 4.60 -3.70 3.11
N VAL A 2 4.09 -2.68 3.78
CA VAL A 2 4.28 -1.28 3.32
C VAL A 2 5.75 -0.93 3.54
N THR A 3 6.44 -0.52 2.48
CA THR A 3 7.88 -0.21 2.52
C THR A 3 8.17 1.27 2.34
N GLU A 4 7.33 1.98 1.58
CA GLU A 4 7.49 3.41 1.32
C GLU A 4 6.13 4.12 1.36
N LEU A 5 6.12 5.32 1.93
CA LEU A 5 4.95 6.18 2.01
C LEU A 5 5.39 7.62 1.74
N GLU A 6 4.82 8.23 0.70
CA GLU A 6 5.03 9.64 0.37
C GLU A 6 3.85 10.47 0.86
N LEU A 7 4.15 11.47 1.67
CA LEU A 7 3.20 12.41 2.24
C LEU A 7 3.43 13.79 1.60
N ASP A 8 2.36 14.50 1.32
CA ASP A 8 2.44 15.88 0.84
C ASP A 8 2.63 16.89 1.97
N GLU A 9 2.73 18.17 1.59
CA GLU A 9 2.88 19.29 2.52
C GLU A 9 1.73 19.44 3.54
N PHE A 10 0.60 18.77 3.30
CA PHE A 10 -0.57 18.72 4.18
C PHE A 10 -0.70 17.38 4.92
N GLN A 11 0.34 16.55 4.92
CA GLN A 11 0.36 15.20 5.51
C GLN A 11 -0.67 14.24 4.88
N VAL A 12 -1.08 14.49 3.64
CA VAL A 12 -1.92 13.58 2.87
C VAL A 12 -1.01 12.61 2.12
N VAL A 13 -1.32 11.32 2.21
CA VAL A 13 -0.58 10.28 1.48
C VAL A 13 -0.85 10.44 -0.02
N GLN A 14 0.19 10.78 -0.78
CA GLN A 14 0.16 10.81 -2.24
C GLN A 14 0.59 9.49 -2.85
N ARG A 15 1.51 8.76 -2.22
CA ARG A 15 2.05 7.51 -2.75
C ARG A 15 2.25 6.48 -1.64
N CYS A 16 1.88 5.24 -1.91
CA CYS A 16 2.13 4.11 -1.02
C CYS A 16 2.72 2.97 -1.84
N VAL A 17 3.87 2.45 -1.41
CA VAL A 17 4.52 1.29 -2.02
C VAL A 17 4.47 0.14 -1.04
N ILE A 18 3.95 -0.99 -1.51
CA ILE A 18 3.99 -2.24 -0.79
C ILE A 18 4.93 -3.21 -1.48
N GLN A 19 5.71 -3.93 -0.68
CA GLN A 19 6.56 -5.00 -1.15
C GLN A 19 5.97 -6.36 -0.78
N ALA A 20 5.87 -7.24 -1.78
CA ALA A 20 5.56 -8.64 -1.57
C ALA A 20 6.75 -9.35 -0.91
N VAL A 21 6.50 -10.05 0.20
CA VAL A 21 7.56 -10.67 1.01
C VAL A 21 8.24 -11.82 0.27
N TYR A 22 7.48 -12.57 -0.54
CA TYR A 22 7.93 -13.77 -1.24
C TYR A 22 8.92 -13.48 -2.36
N ASN A 23 8.57 -12.56 -3.27
CA ASN A 23 9.36 -12.25 -4.46
C ASN A 23 10.00 -10.86 -4.41
N LYS A 24 9.85 -10.12 -3.31
CA LYS A 24 10.36 -8.75 -3.15
C LYS A 24 9.84 -7.78 -4.21
N GLN A 25 8.72 -8.11 -4.84
CA GLN A 25 8.12 -7.26 -5.87
C GLN A 25 7.41 -6.09 -5.22
N ASP A 26 7.70 -4.90 -5.73
CA ASP A 26 7.10 -3.66 -5.27
C ASP A 26 5.85 -3.35 -6.10
N PHE A 27 4.81 -2.89 -5.41
CA PHE A 27 3.56 -2.47 -5.98
C PHE A 27 3.23 -1.10 -5.44
N GLU A 28 3.00 -0.18 -6.36
CA GLU A 28 2.49 1.14 -6.03
C GLU A 28 0.98 1.13 -6.11
N LEU A 29 0.33 1.66 -5.08
CA LEU A 29 -1.12 1.73 -4.98
C LEU A 29 -1.55 2.90 -4.11
N ASP A 30 -2.81 3.31 -4.23
CA ASP A 30 -3.35 4.34 -3.36
C ASP A 30 -3.64 3.71 -1.99
N TRP A 31 -3.14 4.32 -0.92
CA TRP A 31 -3.37 3.85 0.45
C TRP A 31 -4.87 3.69 0.79
N ARG A 32 -5.76 4.41 0.10
CA ARG A 32 -7.21 4.27 0.25
C ARG A 32 -7.69 2.89 -0.20
N GLU A 33 -7.06 2.30 -1.21
CA GLU A 33 -7.36 0.94 -1.67
C GLU A 33 -7.04 -0.10 -0.60
N LEU A 34 -6.06 0.15 0.28
CA LEU A 34 -5.77 -0.73 1.42
C LEU A 34 -6.91 -0.76 2.45
N LYS A 35 -7.75 0.28 2.50
CA LYS A 35 -8.94 0.33 3.36
C LYS A 35 -10.15 -0.34 2.72
N ASP A 36 -10.15 -0.50 1.40
CA ASP A 36 -11.23 -1.13 0.68
C ASP A 36 -11.02 -2.65 0.63
N LEU A 37 -11.77 -3.39 1.44
CA LEU A 37 -11.73 -4.86 1.49
C LEU A 37 -12.20 -5.52 0.19
N SER A 38 -12.89 -4.79 -0.70
CA SER A 38 -13.28 -5.30 -2.01
C SER A 38 -12.09 -5.34 -2.97
N VAL A 39 -11.16 -4.39 -2.84
CA VAL A 39 -9.94 -4.27 -3.66
C VAL A 39 -8.77 -5.01 -3.01
N TRP A 40 -8.56 -4.80 -1.71
CA TRP A 40 -7.42 -5.31 -0.98
C TRP A 40 -7.83 -6.20 0.18
N ARG A 41 -7.64 -7.51 0.02
CA ARG A 41 -7.92 -8.51 1.06
C ARG A 41 -6.63 -8.83 1.80
N GLN A 42 -6.47 -8.24 2.98
CA GLN A 42 -5.37 -8.58 3.89
C GLN A 42 -5.66 -9.88 4.63
N GLY A 43 -4.66 -10.76 4.65
CA GLY A 43 -4.73 -12.04 5.33
C GLY A 43 -4.90 -13.21 4.36
N TRP A 44 -4.33 -14.35 4.74
CA TRP A 44 -4.59 -15.61 4.07
C TRP A 44 -5.86 -16.17 4.72
N LYS A 45 -6.88 -16.47 3.92
CA LYS A 45 -8.04 -17.25 4.35
C LYS A 45 -7.95 -18.64 3.74
#